data_AF-A0A662RCV9-F1
#
_entry.id   AF-A0A662RCV9-F1
#
_cell.length_a   1.000
_cell.length_b   1.000
_cell.length_c   1.000
_cell.angle_alpha   90.00
_cell.angle_beta   90.00
_cell.angle_gamma   90.00
#
_symmetry.space_group_name_H-M   'P 1'
#
loop_
_entity.id
_entity.type
_entity.pdbx_description
1 polymer ?
#
loop_
_entity_poly.entity_id
_entity_poly.type
_entity_poly.pdbx_seq_one_letter_code
_entity_poly.pdbx_strand_id
1 'polypeptide(L)'
;MITGVCMIMALLVFVGDSRAADDDIPFFAGETGLPNVMFIFDNSDSMQDVPYLRKDGNTLRPRGWRWRYGVKDEDGDGFIDETKDGNIDYDYNKYTSADVEVPMLGKIPPPLPRIDGGPAGLSSTVTKINRNQYWYLIYDENLDWNAIKAGWPENYRYNKIQIEDPGGGSPQIRTIYNYNKDSKYWTVYRHDSDENYNIDYLAGVDATDKCYANNSGWCTTYDNSNPFTYTILTGVPGEVTYPYIRTDSNHGRYIRDANVDWSAIDKDTWKTNYANCLLVVTAGTNEGESRRLSGRNIGSKYWTVTPGFPEDSDYTTRYKIVGDPDDNRYASGG
;
A
#
# COMPACT_ATOMS: atom_id res chain seq x y z
N MET A 1 30.34 -87.25 -43.32
CA MET A 1 30.91 -85.96 -43.76
C MET A 1 30.34 -84.87 -42.87
N ILE A 2 31.20 -84.01 -42.28
CA ILE A 2 30.93 -82.63 -41.78
C ILE A 2 29.74 -82.49 -40.79
N THR A 3 29.87 -82.51 -39.45
CA THR A 3 30.51 -81.58 -38.45
C THR A 3 29.80 -80.23 -38.18
N GLY A 4 29.59 -79.89 -36.89
CA GLY A 4 29.17 -78.56 -36.39
C GLY A 4 27.92 -78.60 -35.49
N VAL A 5 27.97 -78.96 -34.20
CA VAL A 5 28.53 -78.29 -32.99
C VAL A 5 27.59 -77.26 -32.32
N CYS A 6 27.06 -77.69 -31.17
CA CYS A 6 26.65 -76.99 -29.94
C CYS A 6 26.49 -75.45 -29.90
N MET A 7 25.34 -75.00 -29.37
CA MET A 7 25.30 -74.53 -27.98
C MET A 7 23.91 -74.74 -27.35
N ILE A 8 23.88 -75.16 -26.08
CA ILE A 8 22.69 -75.55 -25.30
C ILE A 8 22.63 -74.69 -24.02
N MET A 9 21.41 -74.55 -23.50
CA MET A 9 20.99 -74.19 -22.13
C MET A 9 20.79 -72.70 -21.81
N ALA A 10 19.82 -72.31 -20.96
CA ALA A 10 18.79 -73.10 -20.27
C ALA A 10 17.49 -72.28 -20.10
N LEU A 11 16.33 -72.94 -20.22
CA LEU A 11 15.05 -72.44 -19.76
C LEU A 11 14.50 -73.44 -18.73
N LEU A 12 14.36 -73.03 -17.47
CA LEU A 12 13.64 -73.67 -16.35
C LEU A 12 13.91 -72.78 -15.12
N VAL A 13 13.08 -71.76 -14.85
CA VAL A 13 11.91 -71.82 -13.96
C VAL A 13 12.28 -72.18 -12.51
N PHE A 14 12.26 -71.17 -11.66
CA PHE A 14 11.79 -71.31 -10.28
C PHE A 14 10.87 -70.12 -9.95
N VAL A 15 9.65 -70.43 -9.53
CA VAL A 15 8.80 -69.50 -8.78
C VAL A 15 9.39 -69.43 -7.37
N GLY A 16 9.72 -68.23 -6.91
CA GLY A 16 10.22 -67.98 -5.56
C GLY A 16 9.62 -66.68 -5.04
N ASP A 17 9.15 -66.71 -3.79
CA ASP A 17 8.42 -65.60 -3.19
C ASP A 17 9.21 -64.29 -3.23
N SER A 18 8.52 -63.20 -3.58
CA SER A 18 9.01 -61.83 -3.39
C SER A 18 9.04 -61.48 -1.90
N ARG A 19 9.98 -62.06 -1.17
CA ARG A 19 10.40 -61.52 0.13
C ARG A 19 11.17 -60.24 -0.14
N ALA A 20 10.85 -59.19 0.60
CA ALA A 20 11.71 -58.03 0.68
C ALA A 20 13.11 -58.52 1.06
N ALA A 21 14.13 -58.09 0.32
CA ALA A 21 15.46 -58.09 0.88
C ALA A 21 15.40 -57.20 2.12
N ASP A 22 15.97 -57.68 3.23
CA ASP A 22 16.40 -56.76 4.27
C ASP A 22 17.45 -55.86 3.60
N ASP A 23 17.06 -54.63 3.25
CA ASP A 23 18.02 -53.60 2.87
C ASP A 23 18.90 -53.38 4.11
N ASP A 24 20.17 -53.78 3.99
CA ASP A 24 21.16 -53.65 5.06
C ASP A 24 21.15 -52.21 5.59
N ILE A 25 20.68 -52.04 6.83
CA ILE A 25 20.75 -50.75 7.53
C ILE A 25 22.23 -50.36 7.58
N PRO A 26 22.67 -49.23 7.00
CA PRO A 26 24.08 -48.91 6.92
C PRO A 26 24.67 -48.67 8.31
N PHE A 27 25.36 -49.69 8.84
CA PHE A 27 26.02 -49.64 10.13
C PHE A 27 27.35 -48.90 10.02
N PHE A 28 27.37 -47.64 10.43
CA PHE A 28 28.60 -46.85 10.53
C PHE A 28 29.42 -47.28 11.75
N ALA A 29 30.29 -48.28 11.55
CA ALA A 29 31.35 -48.61 12.50
C ALA A 29 32.40 -47.48 12.53
N GLY A 30 32.28 -46.56 13.48
CA GLY A 30 33.31 -45.55 13.73
C GLY A 30 34.54 -46.16 14.39
N GLU A 31 35.74 -45.76 13.97
CA GLU A 31 36.97 -46.13 14.67
C GLU A 31 37.07 -45.44 16.04
N THR A 32 37.62 -46.17 17.02
CA THR A 32 37.74 -45.74 18.42
C THR A 32 38.67 -44.53 18.56
N GLY A 33 38.10 -43.31 18.52
CA GLY A 33 38.85 -42.07 18.77
C GLY A 33 38.37 -40.85 17.98
N LEU A 34 37.53 -41.03 16.95
CA LEU A 34 36.92 -39.92 16.21
C LEU A 34 35.43 -39.84 16.57
N PRO A 35 34.89 -38.67 16.94
CA PRO A 35 33.45 -38.53 17.13
C PRO A 35 32.75 -38.67 15.77
N ASN A 36 31.86 -39.66 15.66
CA ASN A 36 30.95 -39.80 14.52
C ASN A 36 29.97 -38.63 14.51
N VAL A 37 30.33 -37.53 13.84
CA VAL A 37 29.42 -36.41 13.61
C VAL A 37 28.45 -36.80 12.48
N MET A 38 27.30 -37.34 12.88
CA MET A 38 26.18 -37.56 11.96
C MET A 38 25.54 -36.20 11.64
N PHE A 39 25.83 -35.66 10.46
CA PHE A 39 25.08 -34.52 9.92
C PHE A 39 23.74 -35.02 9.36
N ILE A 40 22.68 -34.89 10.16
CA ILE A 40 21.31 -35.11 9.70
C ILE A 40 20.87 -33.84 8.95
N PHE A 41 20.83 -33.91 7.62
CA PHE A 41 20.12 -32.93 6.80
C PHE A 41 18.66 -33.38 6.64
N ASP A 42 17.88 -33.23 7.71
CA ASP A 42 16.44 -33.47 7.66
C ASP A 42 15.72 -32.19 7.22
N ASN A 43 15.15 -32.23 6.02
CA ASN A 43 14.32 -31.17 5.46
C ASN A 43 12.83 -31.39 5.76
N SER A 44 12.47 -32.26 6.71
CA SER A 44 11.08 -32.48 7.10
C SER A 44 10.46 -31.22 7.74
N ASP A 45 9.19 -31.00 7.43
CA ASP A 45 8.31 -30.01 8.07
C ASP A 45 8.34 -30.03 9.61
N SER A 46 8.72 -31.15 10.21
CA SER A 46 8.84 -31.34 11.67
C SER A 46 10.08 -30.73 12.30
N MET A 47 11.10 -30.37 11.51
CA MET A 47 12.36 -29.78 11.99
C MET A 47 12.52 -28.28 11.68
N GLN A 48 11.67 -27.72 10.82
CA GLN A 48 11.76 -26.31 10.41
C GLN A 48 10.94 -25.33 11.27
N ASP A 49 9.86 -25.78 11.90
CA ASP A 49 9.07 -25.00 12.86
C ASP A 49 9.31 -25.52 14.28
N VAL A 50 10.05 -24.78 15.13
CA VAL A 50 9.84 -24.91 16.59
C VAL A 50 8.46 -24.30 16.87
N PRO A 51 7.46 -25.07 17.32
CA PRO A 51 6.13 -24.54 17.46
C PRO A 51 6.09 -23.51 18.59
N TYR A 52 5.51 -22.36 18.29
CA TYR A 52 5.24 -21.30 19.26
C TYR A 52 4.39 -21.83 20.42
N LEU A 53 4.83 -21.64 21.66
CA LEU A 53 4.07 -22.09 22.84
C LEU A 53 3.05 -21.02 23.25
N ARG A 54 1.82 -21.43 23.52
CA ARG A 54 0.77 -20.55 24.07
C ARG A 54 0.79 -20.59 25.60
N LYS A 55 0.31 -19.53 26.25
CA LYS A 55 0.19 -19.43 27.71
C LYS A 55 -0.77 -20.49 28.32
N ASP A 56 -1.55 -21.20 27.49
CA ASP A 56 -2.37 -22.38 27.87
C ASP A 56 -1.63 -23.74 27.76
N GLY A 57 -0.36 -23.75 27.34
CA GLY A 57 0.45 -24.95 27.13
C GLY A 57 0.28 -25.63 25.77
N ASN A 58 -0.65 -25.18 24.92
CA ASN A 58 -0.80 -25.71 23.56
C ASN A 58 0.26 -25.12 22.61
N THR A 59 0.56 -25.87 21.55
CA THR A 59 1.44 -25.42 20.47
C THR A 59 0.65 -24.70 19.37
N LEU A 60 1.05 -23.48 19.05
CA LEU A 60 0.64 -22.78 17.84
C LEU A 60 1.55 -23.20 16.68
N ARG A 61 0.92 -23.74 15.62
CA ARG A 61 1.48 -23.73 14.26
C ARG A 61 0.66 -22.76 13.40
N PRO A 62 1.19 -21.59 12.99
CA PRO A 62 0.49 -20.66 12.11
C PRO A 62 0.07 -21.32 10.79
N ARG A 63 -1.06 -20.92 10.21
CA ARG A 63 -1.60 -21.54 8.98
C ARG A 63 -1.99 -20.51 7.92
N GLY A 64 -1.93 -20.92 6.64
CA GLY A 64 -2.49 -20.19 5.50
C GLY A 64 -1.70 -18.93 5.10
N TRP A 65 -2.10 -17.77 5.63
CA TRP A 65 -1.39 -16.49 5.46
C TRP A 65 -0.68 -16.03 6.75
N ARG A 66 -0.87 -16.73 7.87
CA ARG A 66 -0.38 -16.32 9.19
C ARG A 66 1.05 -16.76 9.53
N TRP A 67 1.65 -17.64 8.73
CA TRP A 67 3.08 -18.01 8.85
C TRP A 67 4.03 -16.90 8.36
N ARG A 68 3.47 -15.84 7.79
CA ARG A 68 4.15 -14.75 7.07
C ARG A 68 4.64 -13.61 7.96
N TYR A 69 4.40 -13.72 9.26
CA TYR A 69 4.72 -12.70 10.25
C TYR A 69 5.42 -13.37 11.42
N GLY A 70 6.16 -12.57 12.19
CA GLY A 70 6.51 -13.01 13.51
C GLY A 70 5.26 -13.24 14.35
N VAL A 71 5.33 -14.16 15.29
CA VAL A 71 4.47 -14.10 16.46
C VAL A 71 5.21 -13.30 17.53
N LYS A 72 4.47 -12.49 18.29
CA LYS A 72 5.01 -11.70 19.39
C LYS A 72 5.31 -12.56 20.62
N ASP A 73 6.34 -12.14 21.35
CA ASP A 73 6.79 -12.59 22.66
C ASP A 73 7.48 -11.35 23.27
N GLU A 74 6.68 -10.36 23.67
CA GLU A 74 7.15 -9.09 24.25
C GLU A 74 7.70 -9.29 25.67
N ASP A 75 7.20 -10.30 26.39
CA ASP A 75 7.66 -10.69 27.74
C ASP A 75 9.02 -11.42 27.71
N GLY A 76 9.36 -12.08 26.60
CA GLY A 76 10.57 -12.91 26.45
C GLY A 76 10.54 -14.19 27.29
N ASP A 77 9.34 -14.65 27.69
CA ASP A 77 9.15 -15.79 28.59
C ASP A 77 9.06 -17.15 27.85
N GLY A 78 9.13 -17.11 26.52
CA GLY A 78 9.03 -18.27 25.64
C GLY A 78 7.59 -18.66 25.28
N PHE A 79 6.60 -17.88 25.74
CA PHE A 79 5.21 -17.99 25.33
C PHE A 79 4.79 -16.80 24.47
N ILE A 80 3.89 -17.06 23.53
CA ILE A 80 3.40 -16.01 22.65
C ILE A 80 2.38 -15.10 23.32
N ASP A 81 2.33 -13.86 22.82
CA ASP A 81 1.29 -12.91 23.19
C ASP A 81 -0.02 -13.16 22.47
N GLU A 82 -1.10 -12.93 23.22
CA GLU A 82 -2.46 -13.11 22.76
C GLU A 82 -3.30 -11.91 23.17
N THR A 83 -4.21 -11.48 22.29
CA THR A 83 -5.20 -10.46 22.60
C THR A 83 -6.15 -10.94 23.69
N LYS A 84 -6.89 -10.00 24.28
CA LYS A 84 -7.88 -10.28 25.34
C LYS A 84 -8.96 -11.31 24.93
N ASP A 85 -9.15 -11.55 23.64
CA ASP A 85 -10.08 -12.52 23.07
C ASP A 85 -9.45 -13.89 22.78
N GLY A 86 -8.18 -14.10 23.17
CA GLY A 86 -7.42 -15.33 22.90
C GLY A 86 -6.97 -15.49 21.44
N ASN A 87 -6.88 -14.40 20.68
CA ASN A 87 -6.30 -14.40 19.35
C ASN A 87 -4.80 -14.10 19.42
N ILE A 88 -4.02 -14.71 18.54
CA ILE A 88 -2.56 -14.55 18.46
C ILE A 88 -2.21 -13.10 18.07
N ASP A 89 -1.27 -12.47 18.79
CA ASP A 89 -0.70 -11.19 18.35
C ASP A 89 0.51 -11.43 17.43
N TYR A 90 0.54 -10.71 16.30
CA TYR A 90 1.51 -10.89 15.22
C TYR A 90 2.44 -9.69 15.13
N ASP A 91 3.74 -9.97 15.11
CA ASP A 91 4.76 -9.00 14.75
C ASP A 91 4.84 -8.90 13.22
N TYR A 92 4.11 -7.92 12.68
CA TYR A 92 4.16 -7.57 11.26
C TYR A 92 5.50 -6.95 10.84
N ASN A 93 6.31 -6.48 11.78
CA ASN A 93 7.51 -5.69 11.54
C ASN A 93 8.82 -6.48 11.66
N LYS A 94 8.79 -7.69 12.24
CA LYS A 94 9.93 -8.55 12.63
C LYS A 94 11.12 -8.58 11.69
N TYR A 95 10.87 -8.45 10.39
CA TYR A 95 11.85 -8.62 9.32
C TYR A 95 12.23 -7.32 8.59
N THR A 96 11.46 -6.24 8.78
CA THR A 96 11.57 -4.97 8.03
C THR A 96 12.94 -4.28 8.12
N SER A 97 13.70 -4.52 9.20
CA SER A 97 15.00 -3.90 9.43
C SER A 97 16.15 -4.49 8.60
N ALA A 98 15.95 -5.70 8.04
CA ALA A 98 16.90 -6.35 7.14
C ALA A 98 16.52 -6.19 5.65
N ASP A 99 15.31 -5.72 5.38
CA ASP A 99 14.74 -5.64 4.03
C ASP A 99 15.20 -4.38 3.27
N VAL A 100 15.54 -4.52 1.99
CA VAL A 100 16.01 -3.43 1.12
C VAL A 100 14.85 -2.53 0.69
N GLU A 101 15.06 -1.22 0.58
CA GLU A 101 14.03 -0.27 0.11
C GLU A 101 13.81 -0.36 -1.41
N VAL A 102 12.54 -0.49 -1.81
CA VAL A 102 12.09 -0.56 -3.20
C VAL A 102 11.80 0.86 -3.70
N PRO A 103 12.50 1.34 -4.75
CA PRO A 103 12.25 2.68 -5.29
C PRO A 103 10.83 2.85 -5.83
N MET A 104 10.15 3.91 -5.43
CA MET A 104 8.87 4.33 -6.02
C MET A 104 9.12 5.42 -7.06
N LEU A 105 8.70 5.17 -8.31
CA LEU A 105 8.79 6.17 -9.36
C LEU A 105 7.80 7.31 -9.10
N GLY A 106 8.28 8.55 -9.14
CA GLY A 106 7.47 9.75 -8.92
C GLY A 106 7.09 10.47 -10.20
N LYS A 107 5.94 11.15 -10.19
CA LYS A 107 5.39 11.91 -11.32
C LYS A 107 5.00 13.31 -10.90
N ILE A 108 5.54 14.29 -11.61
CA ILE A 108 5.07 15.68 -11.55
C ILE A 108 3.91 15.82 -12.55
N PRO A 109 2.73 16.34 -12.14
CA PRO A 109 1.66 16.66 -13.07
C PRO A 109 2.13 17.62 -14.17
N PRO A 110 1.65 17.48 -15.42
CA PRO A 110 1.90 18.50 -16.43
C PRO A 110 1.33 19.86 -16.00
N PRO A 111 1.90 20.97 -16.52
CA PRO A 111 1.36 22.31 -16.31
C PRO A 111 -0.14 22.41 -16.62
N LEU A 112 -0.84 23.24 -15.87
CA LEU A 112 -2.24 23.57 -16.11
C LEU A 112 -2.37 24.20 -17.51
N PRO A 113 -3.13 23.58 -18.43
CA PRO A 113 -3.34 24.11 -19.77
C PRO A 113 -4.32 25.28 -19.69
N ARG A 114 -3.95 26.41 -20.29
CA ARG A 114 -4.71 27.67 -20.23
C ARG A 114 -5.24 28.08 -21.61
N ILE A 115 -6.42 28.69 -21.62
CA ILE A 115 -7.06 29.27 -22.83
C ILE A 115 -7.00 30.80 -22.88
N ASP A 116 -6.59 31.45 -21.78
CA ASP A 116 -6.50 32.91 -21.66
C ASP A 116 -5.18 33.51 -22.18
N GLY A 117 -4.28 32.68 -22.72
CA GLY A 117 -2.95 33.07 -23.17
C GLY A 117 -1.94 33.33 -22.05
N GLY A 118 -2.31 33.10 -20.78
CA GLY A 118 -1.38 33.14 -19.66
C GLY A 118 -0.35 32.00 -19.71
N PRO A 119 0.79 32.14 -19.01
CA PRO A 119 1.81 31.10 -18.97
C PRO A 119 1.25 29.82 -18.33
N ALA A 120 1.50 28.67 -18.99
CA ALA A 120 1.19 27.37 -18.41
C ALA A 120 2.15 27.07 -17.25
N GLY A 121 1.60 26.70 -16.10
CA GLY A 121 2.36 26.36 -14.89
C GLY A 121 1.50 25.50 -13.96
N LEU A 122 2.03 25.11 -12.80
CA LEU A 122 1.24 24.38 -11.80
C LEU A 122 0.29 25.29 -11.00
N SER A 123 0.39 26.60 -11.20
CA SER A 123 -0.43 27.61 -10.55
C SER A 123 -1.39 28.27 -11.52
N SER A 124 -2.60 28.59 -11.06
CA SER A 124 -3.61 29.34 -11.80
C SER A 124 -4.47 30.19 -10.86
N THR A 125 -5.39 30.98 -11.42
CA THR A 125 -6.31 31.85 -10.68
C THR A 125 -7.67 31.18 -10.49
N VAL A 126 -8.20 31.27 -9.27
CA VAL A 126 -9.57 30.89 -8.97
C VAL A 126 -10.49 31.98 -9.49
N THR A 127 -11.49 31.64 -10.32
CA THR A 127 -12.48 32.61 -10.83
C THR A 127 -13.75 32.67 -9.99
N LYS A 128 -13.97 31.69 -9.13
CA LYS A 128 -15.05 31.61 -8.14
C LYS A 128 -14.78 30.45 -7.16
N ILE A 129 -15.22 30.58 -5.92
CA ILE A 129 -15.34 29.45 -4.99
C ILE A 129 -16.82 29.19 -4.73
N ASN A 130 -17.22 27.93 -4.53
CA ASN A 130 -18.51 27.58 -3.93
C ASN A 130 -18.24 26.52 -2.84
N ARG A 131 -18.95 26.65 -1.72
CA ARG A 131 -18.87 25.72 -0.58
C ARG A 131 -20.04 24.77 -0.66
N ASN A 132 -19.76 23.47 -0.60
CA ASN A 132 -20.75 22.39 -0.51
C ASN A 132 -20.45 21.55 0.75
N GLN A 133 -21.47 20.90 1.30
CA GLN A 133 -21.44 20.13 2.56
C GLN A 133 -20.12 19.38 2.83
N TYR A 134 -19.65 18.58 1.86
CA TYR A 134 -18.41 17.79 1.97
C TYR A 134 -17.25 18.25 1.05
N TRP A 135 -17.43 19.33 0.28
CA TRP A 135 -16.52 19.69 -0.82
C TRP A 135 -16.40 21.20 -1.03
N TYR A 136 -15.20 21.68 -1.36
CA TYR A 136 -15.04 22.99 -1.99
C TYR A 136 -15.06 22.81 -3.52
N LEU A 137 -15.78 23.69 -4.21
CA LEU A 137 -15.74 23.81 -5.67
C LEU A 137 -14.87 25.01 -6.02
N ILE A 138 -13.73 24.75 -6.66
CA ILE A 138 -12.76 25.78 -7.07
C ILE A 138 -12.91 25.96 -8.58
N TYR A 139 -13.57 27.04 -9.00
CA TYR A 139 -13.78 27.37 -10.40
C TYR A 139 -12.54 28.04 -10.96
N ASP A 140 -12.23 27.75 -12.21
CA ASP A 140 -11.17 28.40 -12.97
C ASP A 140 -11.58 28.45 -14.44
N GLU A 141 -12.13 29.59 -14.87
CA GLU A 141 -12.62 29.71 -16.24
C GLU A 141 -11.53 29.76 -17.31
N ASN A 142 -10.27 29.96 -16.88
CA ASN A 142 -9.10 30.21 -17.72
C ASN A 142 -8.39 28.94 -18.17
N LEU A 143 -8.76 27.76 -17.63
CA LEU A 143 -8.21 26.48 -18.06
C LEU A 143 -8.84 25.93 -19.34
N ASP A 144 -8.06 25.15 -20.09
CA ASP A 144 -8.59 24.20 -21.07
C ASP A 144 -9.12 22.96 -20.36
N TRP A 145 -10.41 23.00 -20.01
CA TRP A 145 -11.11 21.89 -19.38
C TRP A 145 -11.26 20.64 -20.26
N ASN A 146 -11.06 20.73 -21.58
CA ASN A 146 -10.99 19.55 -22.45
C ASN A 146 -9.63 18.86 -22.30
N ALA A 147 -8.53 19.61 -22.23
CA ALA A 147 -7.22 19.08 -21.91
C ALA A 147 -7.15 18.53 -20.48
N ILE A 148 -7.78 19.19 -19.49
CA ILE A 148 -7.95 18.64 -18.13
C ILE A 148 -8.68 17.30 -18.19
N LYS A 149 -9.80 17.19 -18.92
CA LYS A 149 -10.52 15.92 -19.08
C LYS A 149 -9.65 14.82 -19.68
N ALA A 150 -8.86 15.13 -20.71
CA ALA A 150 -8.00 14.16 -21.39
C ALA A 150 -6.91 13.60 -20.45
N GLY A 151 -6.34 14.43 -19.58
CA GLY A 151 -5.32 14.02 -18.60
C GLY A 151 -5.85 13.56 -17.24
N TRP A 152 -7.15 13.72 -16.94
CA TRP A 152 -7.70 13.72 -15.58
C TRP A 152 -7.22 12.60 -14.63
N PRO A 153 -7.47 11.31 -14.91
CA PRO A 153 -7.26 10.25 -13.91
C PRO A 153 -5.78 10.07 -13.58
N GLU A 154 -4.90 10.35 -14.54
CA GLU A 154 -3.45 10.20 -14.42
C GLU A 154 -2.80 11.43 -13.81
N ASN A 155 -3.15 12.62 -14.30
CA ASN A 155 -2.39 13.83 -14.03
C ASN A 155 -2.87 14.61 -12.81
N TYR A 156 -4.19 14.70 -12.59
CA TYR A 156 -4.76 15.68 -11.66
C TYR A 156 -5.48 15.04 -10.46
N ARG A 157 -6.11 13.87 -10.65
CA ARG A 157 -6.82 13.17 -9.58
C ARG A 157 -5.92 12.86 -8.37
N TYR A 158 -6.43 13.15 -7.18
CA TYR A 158 -5.82 12.97 -5.86
C TYR A 158 -4.55 13.78 -5.58
N ASN A 159 -4.14 14.70 -6.44
CA ASN A 159 -3.09 15.66 -6.09
C ASN A 159 -3.60 16.66 -5.05
N LYS A 160 -2.66 17.26 -4.30
CA LYS A 160 -2.96 18.34 -3.38
C LYS A 160 -2.98 19.67 -4.13
N ILE A 161 -3.91 20.54 -3.76
CA ILE A 161 -4.03 21.93 -4.19
C ILE A 161 -3.76 22.81 -2.96
N GLN A 162 -2.83 23.75 -3.07
CA GLN A 162 -2.66 24.84 -2.12
C GLN A 162 -3.40 26.06 -2.66
N ILE A 163 -4.33 26.61 -1.90
CA ILE A 163 -5.05 27.85 -2.24
C ILE A 163 -4.51 28.97 -1.38
N GLU A 164 -4.15 30.09 -2.00
CA GLU A 164 -3.51 31.25 -1.35
C GLU A 164 -4.45 32.46 -1.34
N ASP A 165 -4.47 33.15 -0.21
CA ASP A 165 -5.32 34.32 0.03
C ASP A 165 -4.54 35.62 -0.26
N PRO A 166 -4.92 36.43 -1.27
CA PRO A 166 -4.31 37.73 -1.49
C PRO A 166 -4.60 38.72 -0.34
N GLY A 167 -5.57 38.42 0.53
CA GLY A 167 -5.82 39.11 1.80
C GLY A 167 -4.87 38.71 2.95
N GLY A 168 -3.95 37.75 2.73
CA GLY A 168 -2.91 37.38 3.70
C GLY A 168 -3.29 36.30 4.72
N GLY A 169 -4.35 35.52 4.47
CA GLY A 169 -4.70 34.35 5.26
C GLY A 169 -3.75 33.14 5.10
N SER A 170 -3.78 32.22 6.06
CA SER A 170 -2.97 30.99 6.01
C SER A 170 -3.34 30.11 4.80
N PRO A 171 -2.37 29.67 3.96
CA PRO A 171 -2.62 28.83 2.80
C PRO A 171 -3.39 27.55 3.15
N GLN A 172 -4.37 27.19 2.31
CA GLN A 172 -5.23 26.05 2.54
C GLN A 172 -4.89 24.91 1.58
N ILE A 173 -4.34 23.83 2.13
CA ILE A 173 -4.07 22.60 1.37
C ILE A 173 -5.33 21.71 1.39
N ARG A 174 -5.78 21.27 0.22
CA ARG A 174 -6.92 20.35 0.02
C ARG A 174 -6.56 19.31 -1.04
N THR A 175 -7.32 18.24 -1.17
CA THR A 175 -7.08 17.23 -2.23
C THR A 175 -8.13 17.26 -3.32
N ILE A 176 -7.66 17.26 -4.57
CA ILE A 176 -8.46 17.20 -5.79
C ILE A 176 -9.12 15.82 -5.91
N TYR A 177 -10.44 15.75 -5.71
CA TYR A 177 -11.23 14.51 -5.76
C TYR A 177 -11.91 14.29 -7.11
N ASN A 178 -12.51 15.34 -7.66
CA ASN A 178 -13.23 15.31 -8.94
C ASN A 178 -13.08 16.65 -9.68
N TYR A 179 -13.66 16.74 -10.87
CA TYR A 179 -13.76 17.97 -11.66
C TYR A 179 -15.08 17.98 -12.45
N ASN A 180 -15.44 19.14 -12.98
CA ASN A 180 -16.52 19.29 -13.94
C ASN A 180 -16.05 20.19 -15.09
N LYS A 181 -15.96 19.62 -16.30
CA LYS A 181 -15.48 20.34 -17.49
C LYS A 181 -16.46 21.42 -17.97
N ASP A 182 -17.76 21.19 -17.79
CA ASP A 182 -18.84 21.99 -18.37
C ASP A 182 -19.15 23.19 -17.46
N SER A 183 -19.05 22.99 -16.15
CA SER A 183 -19.14 24.03 -15.13
C SER A 183 -17.79 24.60 -14.69
N LYS A 184 -16.69 24.17 -15.33
CA LYS A 184 -15.32 24.67 -15.15
C LYS A 184 -14.82 24.75 -13.69
N TYR A 185 -14.91 23.64 -12.94
CA TYR A 185 -14.41 23.59 -11.56
C TYR A 185 -13.70 22.29 -11.16
N TRP A 186 -12.80 22.41 -10.18
CA TRP A 186 -12.30 21.32 -9.35
C TRP A 186 -13.24 21.06 -8.17
N THR A 187 -13.42 19.79 -7.78
CA THR A 187 -14.04 19.39 -6.52
C THR A 187 -12.95 18.90 -5.58
N VAL A 188 -12.77 19.59 -4.46
CA VAL A 188 -11.66 19.33 -3.52
C VAL A 188 -12.21 19.03 -2.12
N TYR A 189 -11.62 18.05 -1.43
CA TYR A 189 -12.14 17.50 -0.18
C TYR A 189 -12.16 18.54 0.95
N ARG A 190 -13.26 18.64 1.69
CA ARG A 190 -13.36 19.43 2.93
C ARG A 190 -12.95 18.55 4.12
N HIS A 191 -11.97 18.99 4.90
CA HIS A 191 -11.49 18.25 6.08
C HIS A 191 -12.45 18.34 7.28
N ASP A 192 -13.38 19.28 7.24
CA ASP A 192 -14.22 19.67 8.37
C ASP A 192 -15.57 18.92 8.28
N SER A 193 -15.86 18.07 9.28
CA SER A 193 -17.02 17.16 9.32
C SER A 193 -18.34 17.83 9.72
N ASP A 194 -18.57 19.10 9.34
CA ASP A 194 -19.74 19.88 9.75
C ASP A 194 -20.74 20.01 8.59
N GLU A 195 -21.90 19.36 8.74
CA GLU A 195 -22.88 19.15 7.67
C GLU A 195 -23.69 20.40 7.27
N ASN A 196 -23.44 21.53 7.91
CA ASN A 196 -24.07 22.79 7.55
C ASN A 196 -23.24 23.57 6.49
N TYR A 197 -23.94 24.42 5.74
CA TYR A 197 -23.45 25.39 4.73
C TYR A 197 -23.20 24.90 3.30
N ASN A 198 -24.13 25.28 2.40
CA ASN A 198 -23.86 25.54 0.99
C ASN A 198 -23.80 27.07 0.77
N ILE A 199 -22.78 27.61 0.09
CA ILE A 199 -22.68 29.07 -0.17
C ILE A 199 -22.17 29.34 -1.60
N ASP A 200 -22.92 30.16 -2.35
CA ASP A 200 -22.65 30.51 -3.75
C ASP A 200 -22.25 32.00 -3.90
N TYR A 201 -21.05 32.26 -4.43
CA TYR A 201 -20.42 33.58 -4.42
C TYR A 201 -20.44 34.27 -5.80
N LEU A 202 -21.60 34.36 -6.45
CA LEU A 202 -21.75 34.95 -7.79
C LEU A 202 -21.75 36.50 -7.84
N ALA A 203 -21.80 37.17 -6.70
CA ALA A 203 -21.75 38.63 -6.60
C ALA A 203 -20.87 39.05 -5.41
N GLY A 204 -20.12 40.15 -5.56
CA GLY A 204 -19.32 40.75 -4.48
C GLY A 204 -20.18 41.14 -3.27
N VAL A 205 -19.58 41.04 -2.08
CA VAL A 205 -20.26 40.82 -0.80
C VAL A 205 -20.20 42.03 0.16
N ASP A 206 -21.26 42.23 0.94
CA ASP A 206 -21.40 43.12 2.13
C ASP A 206 -22.67 42.63 2.90
N ALA A 207 -22.92 42.76 4.22
CA ALA A 207 -22.18 43.41 5.31
C ALA A 207 -22.24 42.68 6.69
N THR A 208 -23.18 41.73 6.88
CA THR A 208 -23.67 41.28 8.22
C THR A 208 -23.28 39.84 8.59
N ASP A 209 -22.27 39.28 7.94
CA ASP A 209 -22.07 37.83 7.90
C ASP A 209 -21.34 37.24 9.14
N LYS A 210 -21.86 36.12 9.65
CA LYS A 210 -21.39 35.42 10.87
C LYS A 210 -20.46 34.25 10.58
N CYS A 211 -19.85 34.18 9.40
CA CYS A 211 -18.99 33.10 8.87
C CYS A 211 -17.78 32.64 9.72
N TYR A 212 -17.57 33.18 10.93
CA TYR A 212 -16.31 33.10 11.69
C TYR A 212 -16.44 32.49 13.10
N ALA A 213 -17.61 31.93 13.45
CA ALA A 213 -17.89 31.54 14.83
C ALA A 213 -17.29 30.19 15.28
N ASN A 214 -16.94 29.27 14.37
CA ASN A 214 -16.22 28.03 14.70
C ASN A 214 -15.36 27.53 13.50
N ASN A 215 -14.12 27.17 13.82
CA ASN A 215 -12.97 26.81 12.96
C ASN A 215 -13.24 25.93 11.71
N SER A 216 -12.67 26.17 10.52
CA SER A 216 -11.65 27.18 10.15
C SER A 216 -11.59 27.49 8.63
N GLY A 217 -11.49 28.78 8.29
CA GLY A 217 -10.90 29.27 7.02
C GLY A 217 -11.84 29.45 5.82
N TRP A 218 -12.45 30.63 5.67
CA TRP A 218 -12.30 31.57 4.53
C TRP A 218 -13.27 32.75 4.70
N CYS A 219 -12.85 33.95 4.27
CA CYS A 219 -13.58 35.22 4.44
C CYS A 219 -14.40 35.67 3.22
N THR A 220 -15.32 36.59 3.45
CA THR A 220 -16.46 36.92 2.58
C THR A 220 -16.27 38.17 1.71
N THR A 221 -15.35 38.15 0.75
CA THR A 221 -15.52 38.82 -0.56
C THR A 221 -14.57 38.16 -1.56
N TYR A 222 -15.09 37.49 -2.59
CA TYR A 222 -14.25 37.11 -3.72
C TYR A 222 -14.14 38.32 -4.66
N ASP A 223 -12.96 38.96 -4.67
CA ASP A 223 -12.67 40.12 -5.51
C ASP A 223 -12.03 39.68 -6.83
N ASN A 224 -12.75 39.85 -7.94
CA ASN A 224 -12.24 39.56 -9.28
C ASN A 224 -11.06 40.45 -9.70
N SER A 225 -10.79 41.58 -9.02
CA SER A 225 -9.64 42.43 -9.28
C SER A 225 -8.35 41.94 -8.60
N ASN A 226 -8.46 41.07 -7.60
CA ASN A 226 -7.34 40.42 -6.92
C ASN A 226 -7.74 38.98 -6.54
N PRO A 227 -7.84 38.05 -7.52
CA PRO A 227 -8.39 36.72 -7.32
C PRO A 227 -7.45 35.82 -6.50
N PHE A 228 -8.01 34.82 -5.82
CA PHE A 228 -7.21 33.74 -5.21
C PHE A 228 -6.35 33.07 -6.27
N THR A 229 -5.13 32.70 -5.91
CA THR A 229 -4.34 31.75 -6.68
C THR A 229 -4.42 30.38 -6.05
N TYR A 230 -4.18 29.37 -6.85
CA TYR A 230 -3.93 28.02 -6.35
C TYR A 230 -2.78 27.38 -7.10
N THR A 231 -2.10 26.44 -6.43
CA THR A 231 -0.97 25.68 -6.97
C THR A 231 -1.21 24.20 -6.73
N ILE A 232 -1.05 23.37 -7.77
CA ILE A 232 -0.95 21.92 -7.61
C ILE A 232 0.40 21.59 -6.98
N LEU A 233 0.38 21.00 -5.79
CA LEU A 233 1.59 20.62 -5.06
C LEU A 233 2.15 19.31 -5.62
N THR A 234 3.41 19.36 -6.03
CA THR A 234 4.21 18.18 -6.38
C THR A 234 4.84 17.60 -5.12
N GLY A 235 4.19 16.60 -4.52
CA GLY A 235 4.82 15.84 -3.44
C GLY A 235 5.83 14.83 -3.98
N VAL A 236 6.46 14.08 -3.07
CA VAL A 236 7.25 12.88 -3.40
C VAL A 236 6.41 11.61 -3.17
N PRO A 237 6.68 10.51 -3.88
CA PRO A 237 6.18 9.19 -3.50
C PRO A 237 6.51 8.85 -2.04
N GLY A 238 5.64 8.11 -1.38
CA GLY A 238 5.73 7.85 0.06
C GLY A 238 4.93 8.83 0.91
N GLU A 239 4.07 9.66 0.31
CA GLU A 239 3.19 10.60 1.01
C GLU A 239 1.73 10.35 0.67
N VAL A 240 0.90 10.13 1.69
CA VAL A 240 -0.54 9.98 1.48
C VAL A 240 -1.14 11.30 1.01
N THR A 241 -1.77 11.26 -0.16
CA THR A 241 -2.40 12.42 -0.79
C THR A 241 -3.91 12.46 -0.65
N TYR A 242 -4.56 11.35 -0.27
CA TYR A 242 -6.00 11.31 0.01
C TYR A 242 -6.33 10.24 1.07
N PRO A 243 -6.91 10.60 2.24
CA PRO A 243 -7.30 9.63 3.25
C PRO A 243 -8.36 8.67 2.70
N TYR A 244 -8.39 7.45 3.21
CA TYR A 244 -9.52 6.57 2.93
C TYR A 244 -10.73 6.98 3.76
N ILE A 245 -11.76 7.53 3.12
CA ILE A 245 -13.05 7.76 3.81
C ILE A 245 -13.68 6.41 4.09
N ARG A 246 -13.81 6.11 5.38
CA ARG A 246 -14.27 4.84 5.94
C ARG A 246 -15.53 4.31 5.24
N THR A 247 -15.40 3.11 4.67
CA THR A 247 -16.51 2.17 4.50
C THR A 247 -16.07 0.87 5.17
N ASP A 248 -16.89 0.33 6.07
CA ASP A 248 -16.41 -0.56 7.14
C ASP A 248 -15.76 -1.87 6.67
N SER A 249 -15.92 -2.26 5.41
CA SER A 249 -15.31 -3.46 4.82
C SER A 249 -13.81 -3.33 4.47
N ASN A 250 -13.25 -2.12 4.43
CA ASN A 250 -11.88 -1.89 3.93
C ASN A 250 -11.02 -0.95 4.80
N HIS A 251 -11.36 -0.79 6.06
CA HIS A 251 -10.59 0.02 7.02
C HIS A 251 -9.09 -0.35 7.04
N GLY A 252 -8.24 0.66 6.96
CA GLY A 252 -6.78 0.54 6.96
C GLY A 252 -6.18 -0.15 5.73
N ARG A 253 -6.96 -0.49 4.69
CA ARG A 253 -6.47 -1.30 3.55
C ARG A 253 -5.93 -0.51 2.36
N TYR A 254 -6.23 0.77 2.24
CA TYR A 254 -5.97 1.54 1.03
C TYR A 254 -5.13 2.79 1.30
N ILE A 255 -3.95 2.84 0.68
CA ILE A 255 -2.97 3.92 0.85
C ILE A 255 -2.89 4.64 -0.50
N ARG A 256 -3.47 5.85 -0.56
CA ARG A 256 -3.53 6.66 -1.79
C ARG A 256 -2.41 7.68 -1.82
N ASP A 257 -1.65 7.65 -2.91
CA ASP A 257 -0.52 8.52 -3.15
C ASP A 257 -0.56 8.95 -4.62
N ALA A 258 -0.88 10.22 -4.87
CA ALA A 258 -0.95 10.74 -6.23
C ALA A 258 0.41 11.09 -6.86
N ASN A 259 1.47 11.13 -6.05
CA ASN A 259 2.83 11.50 -6.47
C ASN A 259 3.55 10.32 -7.12
N VAL A 260 3.10 9.08 -6.88
CA VAL A 260 3.54 7.87 -7.59
C VAL A 260 3.14 7.91 -9.07
N ASP A 261 4.05 7.52 -9.97
CA ASP A 261 3.74 7.31 -11.40
C ASP A 261 2.97 5.99 -11.61
N TRP A 262 1.66 6.04 -11.40
CA TRP A 262 0.79 4.88 -11.59
C TRP A 262 0.77 4.35 -13.02
N SER A 263 1.06 5.19 -14.04
CA SER A 263 1.18 4.71 -15.43
C SER A 263 2.42 3.85 -15.66
N ALA A 264 3.48 4.00 -14.86
CA ALA A 264 4.68 3.15 -14.93
C ALA A 264 4.49 1.80 -14.23
N ILE A 265 3.54 1.68 -13.30
CA ILE A 265 3.30 0.46 -12.51
C ILE A 265 2.26 -0.43 -13.20
N ASP A 266 2.62 -0.95 -14.38
CA ASP A 266 1.82 -1.95 -15.08
C ASP A 266 1.78 -3.31 -14.34
N LYS A 267 1.09 -4.30 -14.91
CA LYS A 267 0.86 -5.61 -14.28
C LYS A 267 2.15 -6.37 -14.00
N ASP A 268 3.15 -6.23 -14.86
CA ASP A 268 4.39 -6.99 -14.78
C ASP A 268 5.42 -6.20 -13.96
N THR A 269 5.52 -4.86 -14.12
CA THR A 269 6.25 -3.99 -13.18
C THR A 269 5.82 -4.19 -11.73
N TRP A 270 4.52 -4.37 -11.47
CA TRP A 270 4.02 -4.70 -10.13
C TRP A 270 4.55 -6.05 -9.62
N LYS A 271 4.41 -7.11 -10.41
CA LYS A 271 4.86 -8.45 -10.00
C LYS A 271 6.36 -8.49 -9.74
N THR A 272 7.14 -7.85 -10.61
CA THR A 272 8.60 -7.92 -10.58
C THR A 272 9.25 -6.99 -9.55
N ASN A 273 8.53 -6.00 -9.00
CA ASN A 273 9.13 -5.02 -8.08
C ASN A 273 8.37 -4.78 -6.76
N TYR A 274 7.05 -5.05 -6.68
CA TYR A 274 6.21 -4.51 -5.59
C TYR A 274 5.23 -5.51 -4.97
N ALA A 275 4.83 -6.56 -5.70
CA ALA A 275 3.94 -7.58 -5.18
C ALA A 275 4.58 -8.19 -3.93
N ASN A 276 3.83 -8.36 -2.84
CA ASN A 276 4.33 -9.00 -1.61
C ASN A 276 5.36 -8.21 -0.80
N CYS A 277 5.97 -7.15 -1.31
CA CYS A 277 6.79 -6.24 -0.50
C CYS A 277 5.98 -5.63 0.67
N LEU A 278 6.66 -5.17 1.72
CA LEU A 278 6.03 -4.51 2.87
C LEU A 278 5.93 -3.01 2.63
N LEU A 279 4.73 -2.44 2.82
CA LEU A 279 4.54 -1.01 2.98
C LEU A 279 4.76 -0.68 4.46
N VAL A 280 5.81 0.08 4.76
CA VAL A 280 6.23 0.47 6.12
C VAL A 280 5.91 1.93 6.34
N VAL A 281 5.13 2.25 7.38
CA VAL A 281 4.77 3.62 7.74
C VAL A 281 5.91 4.24 8.58
N THR A 282 6.49 5.31 8.07
CA THR A 282 7.70 5.96 8.60
C THR A 282 7.42 7.21 9.41
N ALA A 283 6.21 7.79 9.29
CA ALA A 283 5.75 8.89 10.14
C ALA A 283 4.22 9.03 10.14
N GLY A 284 3.65 9.58 11.21
CA GLY A 284 2.25 9.99 11.29
C GLY A 284 1.27 8.87 11.64
N THR A 285 0.05 8.92 11.11
CA THR A 285 -0.99 7.91 11.43
C THR A 285 -0.55 6.51 10.99
N ASN A 286 -0.50 5.59 11.95
CA ASN A 286 0.09 4.24 11.92
C ASN A 286 1.64 4.18 11.90
N GLU A 287 2.37 5.20 12.36
CA GLU A 287 3.85 5.18 12.45
C GLU A 287 4.41 3.93 13.14
N GLY A 288 5.41 3.32 12.52
CA GLY A 288 6.02 2.08 12.99
C GLY A 288 5.29 0.80 12.56
N GLU A 289 4.07 0.88 12.03
CA GLU A 289 3.37 -0.27 11.46
C GLU A 289 3.86 -0.58 10.04
N SER A 290 3.85 -1.86 9.66
CA SER A 290 4.00 -2.28 8.26
C SER A 290 2.97 -3.31 7.85
N ARG A 291 2.56 -3.29 6.58
CA ARG A 291 1.61 -4.26 6.02
C ARG A 291 2.03 -4.68 4.62
N ARG A 292 1.86 -5.96 4.32
CA ARG A 292 2.16 -6.52 3.00
C ARG A 292 1.27 -5.93 1.92
N LEU A 293 1.89 -5.48 0.83
CA LEU A 293 1.27 -5.13 -0.43
C LEU A 293 0.57 -6.34 -1.06
N SER A 294 -0.76 -6.29 -1.13
CA SER A 294 -1.61 -7.34 -1.71
C SER A 294 -2.24 -6.96 -3.05
N GLY A 295 -2.15 -5.68 -3.44
CA GLY A 295 -2.65 -5.21 -4.71
C GLY A 295 -2.39 -3.72 -4.95
N ARG A 296 -2.85 -3.23 -6.10
CA ARG A 296 -2.78 -1.82 -6.48
C ARG A 296 -3.94 -1.44 -7.40
N ASN A 297 -4.25 -0.16 -7.51
CA ASN A 297 -5.23 0.36 -8.43
C ASN A 297 -4.72 1.65 -9.09
N ILE A 298 -4.41 1.58 -10.39
CA ILE A 298 -3.89 2.69 -11.19
C ILE A 298 -4.91 3.82 -11.27
N GLY A 299 -6.15 3.53 -11.68
CA GLY A 299 -7.19 4.56 -11.91
C GLY A 299 -7.72 5.23 -10.64
N SER A 300 -7.49 4.63 -9.47
CA SER A 300 -7.81 5.20 -8.15
C SER A 300 -6.58 5.53 -7.30
N LYS A 301 -5.38 5.43 -7.89
CA LYS A 301 -4.07 5.77 -7.32
C LYS A 301 -3.84 5.26 -5.90
N TYR A 302 -3.96 3.94 -5.68
CA TYR A 302 -3.71 3.35 -4.36
C TYR A 302 -2.97 2.01 -4.36
N TRP A 303 -2.21 1.81 -3.29
CA TRP A 303 -1.77 0.50 -2.83
C TRP A 303 -2.88 -0.17 -2.00
N THR A 304 -2.99 -1.50 -2.11
CA THR A 304 -3.82 -2.32 -1.21
C THR A 304 -2.90 -3.13 -0.32
N VAL A 305 -3.18 -3.15 0.98
CA VAL A 305 -2.44 -3.96 1.96
C VAL A 305 -3.29 -5.04 2.59
N THR A 306 -2.65 -6.09 3.11
CA THR A 306 -3.34 -7.16 3.85
C THR A 306 -2.45 -7.75 4.96
N PRO A 307 -2.89 -7.77 6.23
CA PRO A 307 -4.13 -7.16 6.74
C PRO A 307 -4.16 -5.62 6.58
N GLY A 308 -5.26 -4.98 6.96
CA GLY A 308 -5.31 -3.52 7.04
C GLY A 308 -4.43 -2.99 8.19
N PHE A 309 -4.08 -1.71 8.13
CA PHE A 309 -3.55 -0.97 9.27
C PHE A 309 -4.59 -0.82 10.40
N PRO A 310 -4.18 -0.51 11.64
CA PRO A 310 -5.09 -0.29 12.76
C PRO A 310 -6.03 0.91 12.57
N GLU A 311 -5.59 1.93 11.85
CA GLU A 311 -6.39 3.11 11.47
C GLU A 311 -6.30 3.40 9.96
N ASP A 312 -7.26 4.16 9.43
CA ASP A 312 -7.22 4.63 8.04
C ASP A 312 -6.10 5.69 7.87
N SER A 313 -5.18 5.47 6.92
CA SER A 313 -4.08 6.40 6.65
C SER A 313 -4.57 7.79 6.24
N ASP A 314 -3.90 8.84 6.71
CA ASP A 314 -4.27 10.24 6.49
C ASP A 314 -3.12 11.08 5.91
N TYR A 315 -3.31 12.39 5.78
CA TYR A 315 -2.33 13.31 5.19
C TYR A 315 -1.00 13.42 5.97
N THR A 316 -0.93 12.95 7.22
CA THR A 316 0.28 12.86 8.04
C THR A 316 1.07 11.60 7.74
N THR A 317 0.41 10.51 7.32
CA THR A 317 1.05 9.23 6.99
C THR A 317 2.13 9.42 5.92
N ARG A 318 3.37 9.05 6.27
CA ARG A 318 4.49 8.83 5.34
C ARG A 318 4.86 7.36 5.35
N TYR A 319 5.28 6.85 4.20
CA TYR A 319 5.59 5.44 4.05
C TYR A 319 6.73 5.19 3.05
N LYS A 320 7.32 4.00 3.13
CA LYS A 320 8.20 3.44 2.12
C LYS A 320 7.80 2.00 1.79
N ILE A 321 8.36 1.44 0.73
CA ILE A 321 8.19 0.02 0.39
C ILE A 321 9.53 -0.67 0.61
N VAL A 322 9.54 -1.83 1.28
CA VAL A 322 10.75 -2.63 1.51
C VAL A 322 10.52 -4.10 1.20
N GLY A 323 11.60 -4.83 0.92
CA GLY A 323 11.61 -6.28 0.71
C GLY A 323 11.72 -6.67 -0.76
N ASP A 324 11.62 -7.97 -1.02
CA ASP A 324 11.75 -8.58 -2.34
C ASP A 324 10.37 -9.14 -2.77
N PRO A 325 9.92 -8.94 -4.02
CA PRO A 325 8.63 -9.45 -4.46
C PRO A 325 8.54 -10.97 -4.63
N ASP A 326 9.69 -11.65 -4.81
CA ASP A 326 9.79 -13.11 -4.79
C ASP A 326 9.94 -13.66 -3.35
N ASP A 327 9.92 -12.78 -2.33
CA ASP A 327 9.97 -13.20 -0.94
C ASP A 327 8.71 -13.98 -0.54
N ASN A 328 8.88 -15.30 -0.50
CA ASN A 328 7.82 -16.22 -0.13
C ASN A 328 7.33 -16.00 1.31
N ARG A 329 8.12 -15.40 2.22
CA ARG A 329 7.62 -14.95 3.54
C ARG A 329 6.37 -14.09 3.37
N TYR A 330 6.19 -13.41 2.25
CA TYR A 330 5.04 -12.56 1.99
C TYR A 330 4.14 -13.05 0.83
N ALA A 331 4.64 -13.86 -0.11
CA ALA A 331 4.00 -14.13 -1.40
C ALA A 331 2.65 -14.89 -1.39
N SER A 332 2.67 -16.22 -1.29
CA SER A 332 1.47 -17.09 -1.29
C SER A 332 1.55 -18.13 -0.19
N GLY A 333 0.49 -18.91 0.05
CA GLY A 333 0.64 -20.09 0.93
C GLY A 333 1.64 -21.04 0.29
N GLY A 334 2.38 -21.78 1.12
CA GLY A 334 3.32 -22.81 0.64
C GLY A 334 2.66 -23.87 -0.24
#